data_AF-A0A9D8N511-F1
#
_entry.id   AF-A0A9D8N511-F1
#
_cell.length_a   1.000
_cell.length_b   1.000
_cell.length_c   1.000
_cell.angle_alpha   90.00
_cell.angle_beta   90.00
_cell.angle_gamma   90.00
#
_symmetry.space_group_name_H-M   'P 1'
#
loop_
_entity.id
_entity.type
_entity.pdbx_description
1 polymer ?
#
loop_
_entity_poly.entity_id
_entity_poly.type
_entity_poly.pdbx_seq_one_letter_code
_entity_poly.pdbx_strand_id
1 'polypeptide(L)'
;QAPITKKIDTVSVYTYVVPDTLGTFGVTIMAFPIESVDKYYVSSTTVYSTIVSDKSLQGIPVYSGAGKASLHSRNYITYKAGGLEWIASNLSYITRNGAGKETFGHSYASCSALQNVLGAYYTWNEAKTACPDGWHLPSDAEWVDIIKAAGGPSDLAPLQDSPSGAGNLMVKATFNGSEMWEYYRGVNVQNGTHLCVLPTGYANVAGGDYQFSGFMSYAAFWTSDEQDGKGVYRYIYQEYDNVYVGYADKDAFAASVRCVR
;
A
#
# COMPACT_ATOMS: atom_id res chain seq x y z
N GLN A 1 10.36 -56.90 -1.62
CA GLN A 1 10.28 -55.51 -2.14
C GLN A 1 11.15 -54.64 -1.27
N ALA A 2 12.23 -54.07 -1.81
CA ALA A 2 13.06 -53.12 -1.08
C ALA A 2 12.29 -51.79 -0.88
N PRO A 3 12.45 -51.09 0.25
CA PRO A 3 11.79 -49.82 0.48
C PRO A 3 12.32 -48.78 -0.51
N ILE A 4 11.41 -48.10 -1.21
CA ILE A 4 11.72 -46.97 -2.09
C ILE A 4 12.29 -45.86 -1.19
N THR A 5 13.61 -45.67 -1.23
CA THR A 5 14.26 -44.57 -0.54
C THR A 5 13.97 -43.29 -1.32
N LYS A 6 13.31 -42.32 -0.69
CA LYS A 6 13.04 -41.00 -1.30
C LYS A 6 14.38 -40.31 -1.57
N LYS A 7 14.88 -40.37 -2.81
CA LYS A 7 16.06 -39.62 -3.24
C LYS A 7 15.61 -38.19 -3.51
N ILE A 8 16.07 -37.23 -2.71
CA ILE A 8 15.82 -35.82 -2.91
C ILE A 8 16.98 -35.29 -3.76
N ASP A 9 16.78 -35.19 -5.07
CA ASP A 9 17.72 -34.44 -5.91
C ASP A 9 17.47 -32.94 -5.68
N THR A 10 18.46 -32.26 -5.13
CA THR A 10 18.38 -30.82 -4.81
C THR A 10 19.08 -30.07 -5.92
N VAL A 11 18.34 -29.38 -6.79
CA VAL A 11 18.95 -28.46 -7.77
C VAL A 11 19.37 -27.20 -7.02
N SER A 12 20.64 -26.85 -7.12
CA SER A 12 21.34 -25.98 -6.15
C SER A 12 21.10 -24.47 -6.29
N VAL A 13 20.14 -24.05 -7.14
CA VAL A 13 19.70 -22.67 -7.49
C VAL A 13 19.71 -22.49 -9.01
N TYR A 14 18.58 -22.02 -9.57
CA TYR A 14 18.50 -21.55 -10.95
C TYR A 14 18.29 -20.04 -10.92
N THR A 15 19.20 -19.28 -11.53
CA THR A 15 19.09 -17.82 -11.66
C THR A 15 18.47 -17.49 -13.02
N TYR A 16 17.27 -16.91 -13.00
CA TYR A 16 16.59 -16.40 -14.18
C TYR A 16 16.65 -14.87 -14.18
N VAL A 17 17.27 -14.29 -15.21
CA VAL A 17 17.35 -12.84 -15.39
C VAL A 17 16.17 -12.41 -16.26
N VAL A 18 15.23 -11.66 -15.68
CA VAL A 18 14.14 -11.04 -16.42
C VAL A 18 14.62 -9.74 -17.09
N PRO A 19 14.14 -9.40 -18.30
CA PRO A 19 14.38 -8.09 -18.89
C PRO A 19 13.83 -6.97 -18.00
N ASP A 20 14.46 -5.79 -18.02
CA ASP A 20 13.95 -4.58 -17.36
C ASP A 20 12.80 -3.94 -18.18
N THR A 21 11.78 -4.75 -18.44
CA THR A 21 10.58 -4.37 -19.20
C THR A 21 9.36 -4.96 -18.50
N LEU A 22 8.29 -4.17 -18.39
CA LEU A 22 7.05 -4.62 -17.78
C LEU A 22 6.49 -5.85 -18.50
N GLY A 23 6.16 -6.90 -17.74
CA GLY A 23 5.62 -8.14 -18.28
C GLY A 23 5.41 -9.21 -17.22
N THR A 24 4.67 -10.25 -17.58
CA THR A 24 4.53 -11.46 -16.78
C THR A 24 5.57 -12.47 -17.23
N PHE A 25 6.41 -12.91 -16.30
CA PHE A 25 7.43 -13.91 -16.55
C PHE A 25 7.10 -15.18 -15.78
N GLY A 26 7.09 -16.32 -16.48
CA GLY A 26 6.88 -17.64 -15.88
C GLY A 26 8.15 -18.47 -15.97
N VAL A 27 8.53 -19.10 -14.87
CA VAL A 27 9.61 -20.10 -14.85
C VAL A 27 8.98 -21.48 -14.73
N THR A 28 9.18 -22.31 -15.76
CA THR A 28 8.75 -23.73 -15.75
C THR A 28 9.96 -24.62 -15.50
N ILE A 29 9.95 -25.35 -14.38
CA ILE A 29 10.97 -26.36 -14.07
C ILE A 29 10.40 -27.74 -14.39
N MET A 30 11.11 -28.51 -15.21
CA MET A 30 10.78 -29.90 -15.53
C MET A 30 11.90 -30.83 -15.04
N ALA A 31 11.55 -31.88 -14.32
CA ALA A 31 12.49 -32.91 -13.89
C ALA A 31 12.20 -34.22 -14.64
N PHE A 32 13.27 -34.87 -15.13
CA PHE A 32 13.19 -36.14 -15.83
C PHE A 32 14.00 -37.20 -15.06
N PRO A 33 13.46 -38.40 -14.78
CA PRO A 33 14.24 -39.46 -14.17
C PRO A 33 15.34 -39.94 -15.14
N ILE A 34 16.54 -40.15 -14.60
CA ILE A 34 17.62 -40.84 -15.33
C ILE A 34 17.28 -42.34 -15.34
N GLU A 35 16.91 -42.78 -16.54
CA GLU A 35 16.76 -44.16 -17.01
C GLU A 35 15.60 -45.02 -16.45
N SER A 36 14.79 -45.49 -17.40
CA SER A 36 14.02 -46.75 -17.42
C SER A 36 12.62 -46.87 -16.81
N VAL A 37 11.77 -45.84 -16.76
CA VAL A 37 10.32 -46.09 -16.50
C VAL A 37 9.40 -45.17 -17.28
N ASP A 38 8.45 -45.76 -18.01
CA ASP A 38 7.36 -45.13 -18.80
C ASP A 38 6.32 -44.35 -17.96
N LYS A 39 6.73 -43.73 -16.85
CA LYS A 39 5.85 -42.98 -15.94
C LYS A 39 6.38 -41.58 -15.69
N TYR A 40 5.79 -40.64 -16.42
CA TYR A 40 6.03 -39.22 -16.25
C TYR A 40 5.26 -38.70 -15.03
N TYR A 41 5.97 -38.05 -14.11
CA TYR A 41 5.35 -37.20 -13.10
C TYR A 41 5.68 -35.75 -13.44
N VAL A 42 4.78 -35.09 -14.17
CA VAL A 42 4.85 -33.65 -14.38
C VAL A 42 4.29 -32.99 -13.14
N SER A 43 5.15 -32.34 -12.36
CA SER A 43 4.74 -31.36 -11.37
C SER A 43 5.18 -30.00 -11.89
N SER A 44 4.25 -29.06 -11.96
CA SER A 44 4.54 -27.67 -12.34
C SER A 44 4.16 -26.76 -11.19
N THR A 45 4.97 -25.73 -10.97
CA THR A 45 4.63 -24.60 -10.13
C THR A 45 4.88 -23.34 -10.93
N THR A 46 3.97 -22.38 -10.83
CA THR A 46 4.12 -21.09 -11.48
C THR A 46 4.39 -20.07 -10.40
N VAL A 47 5.54 -19.40 -10.48
CA VAL A 47 5.85 -18.23 -9.66
C VAL A 47 5.69 -17.00 -10.53
N TYR A 48 4.86 -16.07 -10.08
CA TYR A 48 4.71 -14.76 -10.72
C TYR A 48 5.65 -13.77 -10.03
N SER A 49 6.32 -12.93 -10.83
CA SER A 49 7.10 -11.80 -10.33
C SER A 49 6.65 -10.54 -11.05
N THR A 50 6.44 -9.46 -10.30
CA THR A 50 6.09 -8.15 -10.84
C THR A 50 7.34 -7.28 -10.83
N ILE A 51 7.75 -6.78 -12.00
CA ILE A 51 8.86 -5.85 -12.11
C ILE A 51 8.40 -4.47 -11.66
N VAL A 52 9.17 -3.86 -10.76
CA VAL A 52 8.97 -2.49 -10.29
C VAL A 52 10.16 -1.66 -10.75
N SER A 53 9.91 -0.66 -11.60
CA SER A 53 10.90 0.30 -12.08
C SER A 53 10.42 1.73 -11.85
N ASP A 54 11.23 2.72 -12.24
CA ASP A 54 10.89 4.15 -12.23
C ASP A 54 9.65 4.48 -13.06
N LYS A 55 9.31 3.63 -14.03
CA LYS A 55 8.14 3.75 -14.92
C LYS A 55 6.94 2.93 -14.46
N SER A 56 7.04 2.19 -13.35
CA SER A 56 5.93 1.36 -12.88
C SER A 56 4.75 2.18 -12.43
N LEU A 57 4.96 3.31 -11.75
CA LEU A 57 3.90 4.23 -11.36
C LEU A 57 3.87 5.44 -12.30
N GLN A 58 2.77 5.64 -13.00
CA GLN A 58 2.59 6.78 -13.90
C GLN A 58 1.28 7.51 -13.61
N GLY A 59 1.16 8.74 -14.11
CA GLY A 59 -0.06 9.53 -13.98
C GLY A 59 -0.17 10.32 -12.68
N ILE A 60 0.84 10.31 -11.81
CA ILE A 60 0.87 11.19 -10.62
C ILE A 60 1.26 12.61 -11.06
N PRO A 61 0.32 13.59 -11.03
CA PRO A 61 0.62 14.95 -11.42
C PRO A 61 1.33 15.72 -10.29
N VAL A 62 2.12 16.72 -10.67
CA VAL A 62 2.63 17.74 -9.76
C VAL A 62 1.93 19.05 -10.07
N TYR A 63 1.12 19.53 -9.13
CA TYR A 63 0.31 20.74 -9.31
C TYR A 63 1.09 22.00 -8.93
N SER A 64 0.70 23.13 -9.51
CA SER A 64 1.20 24.44 -9.10
C SER A 64 0.93 24.70 -7.62
N GLY A 65 1.89 25.30 -6.93
CA GLY A 65 1.80 25.54 -5.48
C GLY A 65 2.21 24.36 -4.60
N ALA A 66 2.72 23.26 -5.21
CA ALA A 66 3.36 22.17 -4.49
C ALA A 66 4.51 22.66 -3.60
N GLY A 67 4.44 22.33 -2.32
CA GLY A 67 5.56 22.44 -1.38
C GLY A 67 6.46 21.21 -1.43
N LYS A 68 7.51 21.24 -0.60
CA LYS A 68 8.41 20.11 -0.39
C LYS A 68 8.75 19.99 1.09
N ALA A 69 8.82 18.76 1.58
CA ALA A 69 9.26 18.45 2.92
C ALA A 69 10.21 17.25 2.93
N SER A 70 11.18 17.25 3.83
CA SER A 70 12.07 16.11 4.04
C SER A 70 11.69 15.42 5.36
N LEU A 71 11.11 14.22 5.28
CA LEU A 71 10.74 13.40 6.43
C LEU A 71 11.60 12.14 6.40
N HIS A 72 12.31 11.86 7.50
CA HIS A 72 13.21 10.69 7.60
C HIS A 72 14.22 10.59 6.43
N SER A 73 14.81 11.73 6.05
CA SER A 73 15.75 11.85 4.93
C SER A 73 15.18 11.54 3.55
N ARG A 74 13.85 11.45 3.42
CA ARG A 74 13.15 11.33 2.13
C ARG A 74 12.36 12.60 1.83
N ASN A 75 12.45 13.04 0.57
CA ASN A 75 11.69 14.19 0.08
C ASN A 75 10.27 13.78 -0.32
N TYR A 76 9.30 14.57 0.12
CA TYR A 76 7.88 14.46 -0.18
C TYR A 76 7.40 15.75 -0.84
N ILE A 77 6.49 15.60 -1.81
CA ILE A 77 5.67 16.72 -2.29
C ILE A 77 4.57 16.96 -1.26
N THR A 78 4.28 18.24 -1.00
CA THR A 78 3.25 18.64 -0.05
C THR A 78 2.22 19.57 -0.69
N TYR A 79 0.99 19.52 -0.18
CA TYR A 79 -0.08 20.43 -0.59
C TYR A 79 -0.86 20.93 0.61
N LYS A 80 -1.33 22.18 0.53
CA LYS A 80 -2.24 22.73 1.52
C LYS A 80 -3.68 22.34 1.17
N ALA A 81 -4.36 21.66 2.09
CA ALA A 81 -5.75 21.26 1.94
C ALA A 81 -6.36 21.00 3.33
N GLY A 82 -7.65 21.31 3.49
CA GLY A 82 -8.31 21.19 4.81
C GLY A 82 -7.64 22.00 5.93
N GLY A 83 -7.01 23.13 5.60
CA GLY A 83 -6.33 23.99 6.59
C GLY A 83 -4.91 23.59 6.97
N LEU A 84 -4.43 22.40 6.57
CA LEU A 84 -3.09 21.89 6.89
C LEU A 84 -2.24 21.66 5.64
N GLU A 85 -0.94 21.45 5.84
CA GLU A 85 -0.04 20.96 4.81
C GLU A 85 0.14 19.44 4.92
N TRP A 86 -0.24 18.72 3.86
CA TRP A 86 -0.22 17.25 3.79
C TRP A 86 0.91 16.75 2.90
N ILE A 87 1.53 15.61 3.25
CA ILE A 87 2.30 14.86 2.25
C ILE A 87 1.37 14.20 1.22
N ALA A 88 1.72 14.31 -0.06
CA ALA A 88 0.91 13.83 -1.18
C ALA A 88 1.14 12.34 -1.52
N SER A 89 2.09 11.69 -0.86
CA SER A 89 2.34 10.25 -0.98
C SER A 89 2.40 9.63 0.39
N ASN A 90 2.11 8.34 0.48
CA ASN A 90 2.15 7.61 1.74
C ASN A 90 3.57 7.67 2.34
N LEU A 91 3.64 7.83 3.66
CA LEU A 91 4.90 7.76 4.38
C LEU A 91 5.58 6.41 4.10
N SER A 92 6.89 6.44 3.91
CA SER A 92 7.67 5.25 3.52
C SER A 92 8.81 4.98 4.51
N TYR A 93 8.66 5.44 5.75
CA TYR A 93 9.69 5.27 6.78
C TYR A 93 9.66 3.84 7.29
N ILE A 94 10.76 3.11 7.08
CA ILE A 94 10.92 1.73 7.53
C ILE A 94 12.26 1.63 8.27
N THR A 95 12.27 0.99 9.44
CA THR A 95 13.52 0.59 10.10
C THR A 95 13.78 -0.89 9.91
N ARG A 96 15.05 -1.28 9.86
CA ARG A 96 15.48 -2.66 9.71
C ARG A 96 16.53 -3.01 10.76
N ASN A 97 16.50 -4.22 11.27
CA ASN A 97 17.55 -4.73 12.16
C ASN A 97 18.82 -5.11 11.37
N GLY A 98 19.86 -5.55 12.07
CA GLY A 98 21.13 -5.95 11.46
C GLY A 98 21.04 -7.13 10.47
N ALA A 99 19.95 -7.88 10.47
CA ALA A 99 19.66 -8.96 9.51
C ALA A 99 18.80 -8.49 8.32
N GLY A 100 18.49 -7.19 8.23
CA GLY A 100 17.65 -6.63 7.17
C GLY A 100 16.15 -6.86 7.36
N LYS A 101 15.71 -7.46 8.47
CA LYS A 101 14.29 -7.63 8.78
C LYS A 101 13.66 -6.29 9.16
N GLU A 102 12.51 -5.99 8.58
CA GLU A 102 11.71 -4.80 8.92
C GLU A 102 11.21 -4.89 10.36
N THR A 103 11.44 -3.82 11.13
CA THR A 103 11.15 -3.72 12.58
C THR A 103 10.24 -2.55 12.94
N PHE A 104 9.99 -1.65 11.99
CA PHE A 104 9.04 -0.56 12.13
C PHE A 104 8.56 -0.20 10.74
N GLY A 105 7.24 -0.25 10.52
CA GLY A 105 6.67 -0.06 9.19
C GLY A 105 7.09 -1.15 8.22
N HIS A 106 6.15 -1.60 7.40
CA HIS A 106 6.36 -2.76 6.54
C HIS A 106 6.12 -2.43 5.08
N SER A 107 6.95 -2.98 4.20
CA SER A 107 6.76 -2.85 2.76
C SER A 107 5.74 -3.88 2.27
N TYR A 108 5.01 -3.55 1.20
CA TYR A 108 4.03 -4.47 0.63
C TYR A 108 4.68 -5.79 0.24
N ALA A 109 4.18 -6.90 0.78
CA ALA A 109 4.71 -8.25 0.58
C ALA A 109 6.23 -8.38 0.80
N SER A 110 6.80 -7.59 1.74
CA SER A 110 8.24 -7.52 2.02
C SER A 110 9.08 -7.14 0.80
N CYS A 111 8.49 -6.44 -0.18
CA CYS A 111 9.15 -5.99 -1.39
C CYS A 111 9.62 -4.54 -1.24
N SER A 112 10.93 -4.36 -1.01
CA SER A 112 11.54 -3.03 -0.86
C SER A 112 11.37 -2.14 -2.09
N ALA A 113 11.25 -2.72 -3.29
CA ALA A 113 10.98 -1.93 -4.51
C ALA A 113 9.60 -1.26 -4.47
N LEU A 114 8.60 -1.89 -3.85
CA LEU A 114 7.25 -1.31 -3.69
C LEU A 114 7.19 -0.24 -2.61
N GLN A 115 8.14 -0.20 -1.67
CA GLN A 115 8.20 0.86 -0.64
C GLN A 115 8.20 2.27 -1.25
N ASN A 116 8.89 2.45 -2.39
CA ASN A 116 8.97 3.75 -3.05
C ASN A 116 7.68 4.16 -3.77
N VAL A 117 6.85 3.18 -4.11
CA VAL A 117 5.63 3.34 -4.90
C VAL A 117 4.40 3.44 -4.00
N LEU A 118 4.28 2.52 -3.04
CA LEU A 118 3.09 2.35 -2.21
C LEU A 118 3.24 2.99 -0.82
N GLY A 119 4.46 3.30 -0.41
CA GLY A 119 4.78 3.66 0.97
C GLY A 119 4.93 2.43 1.87
N ALA A 120 4.77 2.65 3.16
CA ALA A 120 4.82 1.61 4.19
C ALA A 120 3.48 1.50 4.93
N TYR A 121 3.28 0.35 5.54
CA TYR A 121 2.10 0.00 6.34
C TYR A 121 2.54 -0.12 7.78
N TYR A 122 1.82 0.58 8.65
CA TYR A 122 2.15 0.70 10.07
C TYR A 122 1.03 0.08 10.87
N THR A 123 1.32 -0.60 11.97
CA THR A 123 0.32 -0.79 13.02
C THR A 123 -0.07 0.56 13.61
N TRP A 124 -1.18 0.67 14.35
CA TRP A 124 -1.58 1.97 14.90
C TRP A 124 -0.54 2.50 15.90
N ASN A 125 0.04 1.60 16.70
CA ASN A 125 1.10 1.94 17.65
C ASN A 125 2.35 2.49 16.94
N GLU A 126 2.73 1.91 15.80
CA GLU A 126 3.80 2.45 14.96
C GLU A 126 3.41 3.81 14.35
N ALA A 127 2.20 3.91 13.80
CA ALA A 127 1.70 5.12 13.14
C ALA A 127 1.77 6.36 14.04
N LYS A 128 1.47 6.21 15.34
CA LYS A 128 1.53 7.30 16.33
C LYS A 128 2.93 7.91 16.50
N THR A 129 3.97 7.22 16.08
CA THR A 129 5.38 7.67 16.18
C THR A 129 6.07 7.77 14.83
N ALA A 130 5.35 7.52 13.74
CA ALA A 130 5.92 7.45 12.40
C ALA A 130 6.23 8.85 11.82
N CYS A 131 5.46 9.87 12.18
CA CYS A 131 5.69 11.23 11.72
C CYS A 131 6.80 11.91 12.54
N PRO A 132 7.81 12.54 11.88
CA PRO A 132 8.93 13.19 12.57
C PRO A 132 8.53 14.54 13.16
N ASP A 133 9.40 15.13 14.00
CA ASP A 133 9.19 16.43 14.62
C ASP A 133 8.74 17.52 13.62
N GLY A 134 7.76 18.32 14.04
CA GLY A 134 7.12 19.33 13.18
C GLY A 134 6.11 18.77 12.19
N TRP A 135 5.86 17.46 12.22
CA TRP A 135 4.77 16.76 11.54
C TRP A 135 4.04 15.85 12.54
N HIS A 136 2.78 15.56 12.28
CA HIS A 136 2.01 14.62 13.09
C HIS A 136 1.15 13.70 12.24
N LEU A 137 0.75 12.58 12.85
CA LEU A 137 -0.30 11.72 12.32
C LEU A 137 -1.62 12.51 12.41
N PRO A 138 -2.36 12.73 11.31
CA PRO A 138 -3.59 13.50 11.33
C PRO A 138 -4.63 12.85 12.24
N SER A 139 -5.37 13.67 12.97
CA SER A 139 -6.61 13.29 13.64
C SER A 139 -7.74 13.08 12.63
N ASP A 140 -8.81 12.43 13.09
CA ASP A 140 -10.03 12.24 12.34
C ASP A 140 -10.71 13.58 12.00
N ALA A 141 -10.62 14.56 12.91
CA ALA A 141 -11.12 15.90 12.66
C ALA A 141 -10.38 16.60 11.50
N GLU A 142 -9.06 16.45 11.43
CA GLU A 142 -8.25 16.98 10.31
C GLU A 142 -8.55 16.24 8.99
N TRP A 143 -8.83 14.94 9.05
CA TRP A 143 -9.38 14.21 7.91
C TRP A 143 -10.75 14.74 7.47
N VAL A 144 -11.65 15.04 8.41
CA VAL A 144 -12.96 15.64 8.10
C VAL A 144 -12.80 16.98 7.39
N ASP A 145 -11.86 17.83 7.80
CA ASP A 145 -11.63 19.14 7.17
C ASP A 145 -11.20 19.01 5.71
N ILE A 146 -10.33 18.05 5.39
CA ILE A 146 -9.94 17.80 3.99
C ILE A 146 -11.03 17.11 3.18
N ILE A 147 -11.84 16.24 3.79
CA ILE A 147 -13.01 15.64 3.13
C ILE A 147 -14.04 16.72 2.77
N LYS A 148 -14.29 17.68 3.67
CA LYS A 148 -15.13 18.86 3.37
C LYS A 148 -14.57 19.68 2.21
N ALA A 149 -13.26 19.93 2.21
CA ALA A 149 -12.59 20.60 1.09
C ALA A 149 -12.68 19.81 -0.22
N ALA A 150 -12.83 18.49 -0.15
CA ALA A 150 -13.00 17.59 -1.29
C ALA A 150 -14.46 17.52 -1.81
N GLY A 151 -15.40 18.28 -1.24
CA GLY A 151 -16.82 18.24 -1.62
C GLY A 151 -17.65 17.24 -0.80
N GLY A 152 -17.15 16.80 0.35
CA GLY A 152 -17.94 16.14 1.38
C GLY A 152 -18.99 17.07 2.02
N PRO A 153 -19.95 16.53 2.80
CA PRO A 153 -20.95 17.34 3.50
C PRO A 153 -20.33 18.38 4.44
N SER A 154 -20.81 19.63 4.39
CA SER A 154 -20.26 20.72 5.21
C SER A 154 -20.48 20.52 6.72
N ASP A 155 -21.52 19.76 7.07
CA ASP A 155 -21.90 19.36 8.42
C ASP A 155 -21.31 18.01 8.87
N LEU A 156 -20.43 17.39 8.05
CA LEU A 156 -19.74 16.15 8.42
C LEU A 156 -19.04 16.31 9.78
N ALA A 157 -19.33 15.42 10.72
CA ALA A 157 -18.71 15.38 12.03
C ALA A 157 -17.59 14.34 12.09
N PRO A 158 -16.65 14.44 13.05
CA PRO A 158 -15.69 13.39 13.33
C PRO A 158 -16.37 12.04 13.56
N LEU A 159 -15.69 10.97 13.17
CA LEU A 159 -16.10 9.56 13.34
C LEU A 159 -17.38 9.19 12.58
N GLN A 160 -17.71 9.94 11.52
CA GLN A 160 -18.81 9.64 10.61
C GLN A 160 -18.32 9.36 9.20
N ASP A 161 -19.00 8.45 8.51
CA ASP A 161 -18.79 8.23 7.08
C ASP A 161 -19.21 9.46 6.27
N SER A 162 -18.39 9.84 5.29
CA SER A 162 -18.77 10.80 4.28
C SER A 162 -19.38 10.08 3.07
N PRO A 163 -20.58 10.46 2.59
CA PRO A 163 -21.18 9.88 1.39
C PRO A 163 -20.58 10.42 0.08
N SER A 164 -19.64 11.37 0.15
CA SER A 164 -19.00 11.98 -1.02
C SER A 164 -17.58 12.47 -0.71
N GLY A 165 -16.85 12.86 -1.75
CA GLY A 165 -15.56 13.53 -1.68
C GLY A 165 -14.36 12.62 -1.96
N ALA A 166 -14.53 11.30 -2.02
CA ALA A 166 -13.44 10.37 -2.31
C ALA A 166 -12.78 10.65 -3.66
N GLY A 167 -13.57 10.91 -4.71
CA GLY A 167 -13.07 11.20 -6.06
C GLY A 167 -12.14 12.41 -6.12
N ASN A 168 -12.32 13.41 -5.24
CA ASN A 168 -11.44 14.57 -5.13
C ASN A 168 -10.19 14.33 -4.27
N LEU A 169 -10.10 13.20 -3.58
CA LEU A 169 -8.90 12.73 -2.87
C LEU A 169 -8.09 11.78 -3.78
N MET A 170 -8.77 10.96 -4.58
CA MET A 170 -8.21 9.92 -5.46
C MET A 170 -7.51 10.52 -6.68
N VAL A 171 -6.43 9.88 -7.15
CA VAL A 171 -5.72 10.27 -8.39
C VAL A 171 -5.77 9.18 -9.46
N LYS A 172 -5.95 9.60 -10.71
CA LYS A 172 -5.81 8.72 -11.88
C LYS A 172 -4.33 8.39 -12.07
N ALA A 173 -3.95 7.16 -11.75
CA ALA A 173 -2.61 6.65 -11.92
C ALA A 173 -2.66 5.24 -12.50
N THR A 174 -1.56 4.82 -13.12
CA THR A 174 -1.38 3.45 -13.56
C THR A 174 -0.20 2.81 -12.83
N PHE A 175 -0.36 1.54 -12.47
CA PHE A 175 0.71 0.69 -11.98
C PHE A 175 0.95 -0.42 -13.00
N ASN A 176 2.14 -0.43 -13.61
CA ASN A 176 2.52 -1.34 -14.69
C ASN A 176 1.51 -1.37 -15.86
N GLY A 177 0.94 -0.20 -16.20
CA GLY A 177 -0.04 -0.06 -17.27
C GLY A 177 -1.48 -0.39 -16.87
N SER A 178 -1.71 -0.95 -15.69
CA SER A 178 -3.06 -1.17 -15.14
C SER A 178 -3.52 0.06 -14.37
N GLU A 179 -4.77 0.50 -14.59
CA GLU A 179 -5.36 1.58 -13.80
C GLU A 179 -5.40 1.20 -12.32
N MET A 180 -4.87 2.06 -11.45
CA MET A 180 -4.83 1.76 -10.02
C MET A 180 -6.23 1.82 -9.40
N TRP A 181 -7.01 2.84 -9.75
CA TRP A 181 -8.44 2.90 -9.45
C TRP A 181 -9.21 2.44 -10.69
N GLU A 182 -9.86 1.29 -10.60
CA GLU A 182 -10.75 0.82 -11.65
C GLU A 182 -11.92 1.80 -11.84
N TYR A 183 -12.39 1.94 -13.08
CA TYR A 183 -13.52 2.81 -13.37
C TYR A 183 -14.82 2.28 -12.74
N TYR A 184 -15.45 3.11 -11.93
CA TYR A 184 -16.82 2.90 -11.45
C TYR A 184 -17.69 4.10 -11.78
N ARG A 185 -18.89 3.84 -12.31
CA ARG A 185 -19.81 4.90 -12.76
C ARG A 185 -20.16 5.91 -11.65
N GLY A 186 -20.16 5.47 -10.39
CA GLY A 186 -20.49 6.29 -9.23
C GLY A 186 -19.35 7.18 -8.73
N VAL A 187 -18.13 7.05 -9.28
CA VAL A 187 -16.94 7.72 -8.76
C VAL A 187 -16.27 8.52 -9.86
N ASN A 188 -16.12 9.83 -9.64
CA ASN A 188 -15.40 10.70 -10.54
C ASN A 188 -14.03 11.04 -9.95
N VAL A 189 -12.99 10.32 -10.37
CA VAL A 189 -11.62 10.56 -9.91
C VAL A 189 -11.08 11.85 -10.51
N GLN A 190 -10.91 12.88 -9.67
CA GLN A 190 -10.54 14.24 -10.05
C GLN A 190 -9.28 14.74 -9.33
N ASN A 191 -8.98 14.21 -8.13
CA ASN A 191 -7.87 14.64 -7.28
C ASN A 191 -7.88 16.16 -6.95
N GLY A 192 -9.07 16.76 -6.77
CA GLY A 192 -9.21 18.21 -6.53
C GLY A 192 -8.50 18.75 -5.29
N THR A 193 -8.16 17.90 -4.32
CA THR A 193 -7.37 18.27 -3.13
C THR A 193 -5.86 18.15 -3.33
N HIS A 194 -5.43 17.56 -4.45
CA HIS A 194 -4.04 17.21 -4.76
C HIS A 194 -3.39 16.22 -3.79
N LEU A 195 -4.17 15.56 -2.93
CA LEU A 195 -3.64 14.54 -2.04
C LEU A 195 -3.03 13.37 -2.81
N CYS A 196 -3.47 13.07 -4.03
CA CYS A 196 -2.97 11.94 -4.79
C CYS A 196 -3.16 10.59 -4.08
N VAL A 197 -4.38 10.30 -3.59
CA VAL A 197 -4.69 9.03 -2.92
C VAL A 197 -4.67 7.87 -3.91
N LEU A 198 -3.84 6.86 -3.60
CA LEU A 198 -3.69 5.62 -4.34
C LEU A 198 -4.31 4.44 -3.57
N PRO A 199 -4.84 3.42 -4.28
CA PRO A 199 -5.42 2.22 -3.68
C PRO A 199 -4.34 1.22 -3.29
N THR A 200 -3.59 1.53 -2.24
CA THR A 200 -2.48 0.69 -1.78
C THR A 200 -2.93 -0.44 -0.87
N GLY A 201 -4.21 -0.51 -0.49
CA GLY A 201 -4.75 -1.53 0.39
C GLY A 201 -4.36 -1.33 1.86
N TYR A 202 -4.39 -2.44 2.59
CA TYR A 202 -4.05 -2.54 4.01
C TYR A 202 -3.45 -3.93 4.29
N ALA A 203 -3.06 -4.20 5.55
CA ALA A 203 -2.67 -5.55 5.97
C ALA A 203 -3.33 -5.95 7.29
N ASN A 204 -3.66 -7.23 7.42
CA ASN A 204 -3.91 -7.85 8.71
C ASN A 204 -2.59 -8.39 9.27
N VAL A 205 -2.37 -8.26 10.57
CA VAL A 205 -1.11 -8.64 11.22
C VAL A 205 -1.39 -9.78 12.20
N ALA A 206 -0.68 -10.90 12.03
CA ALA A 206 -0.80 -12.06 12.91
C ALA A 206 0.58 -12.70 13.11
N GLY A 207 1.01 -12.85 14.36
CA GLY A 207 2.30 -13.47 14.66
C GLY A 207 3.53 -12.72 14.10
N GLY A 208 3.38 -11.44 13.73
CA GLY A 208 4.41 -10.64 13.06
C GLY A 208 4.41 -10.76 11.54
N ASP A 209 3.50 -11.55 10.95
CA ASP A 209 3.30 -11.65 9.50
C ASP A 209 2.22 -10.68 9.02
N TYR A 210 2.50 -10.02 7.90
CA TYR A 210 1.61 -9.04 7.28
C TYR A 210 0.90 -9.67 6.08
N GLN A 211 -0.41 -9.83 6.20
CA GLN A 211 -1.29 -10.35 5.15
C GLN A 211 -1.98 -9.19 4.44
N PHE A 212 -1.43 -8.82 3.29
CA PHE A 212 -1.90 -7.67 2.50
C PHE A 212 -3.18 -7.98 1.73
N SER A 213 -4.09 -7.02 1.73
CA SER A 213 -5.41 -7.10 1.08
C SER A 213 -5.82 -5.74 0.50
N GLY A 214 -6.72 -5.77 -0.49
CA GLY A 214 -7.33 -4.55 -1.04
C GLY A 214 -6.42 -3.71 -1.93
N PHE A 215 -5.26 -4.23 -2.35
CA PHE A 215 -4.45 -3.59 -3.38
C PHE A 215 -5.28 -3.36 -4.65
N MET A 216 -5.20 -2.15 -5.22
CA MET A 216 -6.00 -1.68 -6.35
C MET A 216 -7.51 -1.53 -6.09
N SER A 217 -7.98 -1.66 -4.85
CA SER A 217 -9.42 -1.48 -4.54
C SER A 217 -9.69 -0.64 -3.29
N TYR A 218 -8.73 -0.56 -2.36
CA TYR A 218 -8.86 0.15 -1.10
C TYR A 218 -7.68 1.09 -0.88
N ALA A 219 -7.93 2.22 -0.23
CA ALA A 219 -6.90 3.05 0.38
C ALA A 219 -7.26 3.24 1.85
N ALA A 220 -6.37 2.88 2.78
CA ALA A 220 -6.62 2.98 4.22
C ALA A 220 -5.54 3.82 4.91
N PHE A 221 -5.96 4.74 5.78
CA PHE A 221 -5.10 5.70 6.44
C PHE A 221 -5.41 5.78 7.93
N TRP A 222 -4.40 5.57 8.76
CA TRP A 222 -4.56 5.78 10.19
C TRP A 222 -4.86 7.25 10.52
N THR A 223 -5.68 7.44 11.56
CA THR A 223 -5.77 8.70 12.29
C THR A 223 -5.11 8.57 13.65
N SER A 224 -4.87 9.70 14.30
CA SER A 224 -4.27 9.76 15.64
C SER A 224 -5.24 9.37 16.76
N ASP A 225 -6.51 9.20 16.44
CA ASP A 225 -7.62 8.96 17.36
C ASP A 225 -7.79 7.49 17.69
N GLU A 226 -8.42 7.28 18.85
CA GLU A 226 -8.75 5.98 19.39
C GLU A 226 -10.21 6.00 19.86
N GLN A 227 -10.92 4.91 19.58
CA GLN A 227 -12.28 4.70 20.09
C GLN A 227 -12.42 3.26 20.58
N ASP A 228 -12.94 3.09 21.79
CA ASP A 228 -13.23 1.79 22.41
C ASP A 228 -12.03 0.82 22.37
N GLY A 229 -10.82 1.33 22.62
CA GLY A 229 -9.58 0.54 22.62
C GLY A 229 -9.02 0.22 21.24
N LYS A 230 -9.62 0.74 20.16
CA LYS A 230 -9.22 0.51 18.76
C LYS A 230 -8.68 1.78 18.12
N GLY A 231 -7.70 1.63 17.24
CA GLY A 231 -7.24 2.71 16.39
C GLY A 231 -8.33 3.09 15.37
N VAL A 232 -8.50 4.39 15.14
CA VAL A 232 -9.42 4.92 14.12
C VAL A 232 -8.66 5.08 12.80
N TYR A 233 -9.27 4.68 11.69
CA TYR A 233 -8.73 4.91 10.35
C TYR A 233 -9.80 5.40 9.38
N ARG A 234 -9.38 6.10 8.33
CA ARG A 234 -10.20 6.45 7.18
C ARG A 234 -9.89 5.53 6.02
N TYR A 235 -10.92 5.17 5.25
CA TYR A 235 -10.69 4.40 4.03
C TYR A 235 -11.63 4.76 2.88
N ILE A 236 -11.14 4.52 1.67
CA ILE A 236 -11.87 4.67 0.41
C ILE A 236 -11.95 3.29 -0.23
N TYR A 237 -13.13 2.93 -0.72
CA TYR A 237 -13.37 1.74 -1.54
C TYR A 237 -13.74 2.18 -2.95
N GLN A 238 -13.11 1.57 -3.96
CA GLN A 238 -13.16 1.99 -5.36
C GLN A 238 -14.56 2.20 -5.97
N GLU A 239 -15.58 1.53 -5.44
CA GLU A 239 -16.93 1.53 -6.03
C GLU A 239 -17.77 2.76 -5.66
N TYR A 240 -17.40 3.47 -4.60
CA TYR A 240 -18.22 4.53 -4.02
C TYR A 240 -17.42 5.82 -3.83
N ASP A 241 -18.09 6.97 -3.96
CA ASP A 241 -17.49 8.29 -3.70
C ASP A 241 -17.34 8.58 -2.19
N ASN A 242 -17.55 7.56 -1.36
CA ASN A 242 -17.58 7.65 0.09
C ASN A 242 -16.17 7.64 0.69
N VAL A 243 -16.03 8.35 1.81
CA VAL A 243 -14.87 8.22 2.70
C VAL A 243 -15.35 7.67 4.03
N TYR A 244 -15.02 6.42 4.30
CA TYR A 244 -15.51 5.70 5.46
C TYR A 244 -14.60 5.88 6.67
N VAL A 245 -15.17 5.71 7.86
CA VAL A 245 -14.43 5.51 9.10
C VAL A 245 -14.41 4.01 9.44
N GLY A 246 -13.28 3.53 9.92
CA GLY A 246 -13.09 2.18 10.40
C GLY A 246 -12.38 2.16 11.74
N TYR A 247 -12.52 1.02 12.43
CA TYR A 247 -11.93 0.78 13.74
C TYR A 247 -11.21 -0.55 13.70
N ALA A 248 -9.93 -0.56 14.03
CA ALA A 248 -9.13 -1.78 14.01
C ALA A 248 -8.27 -1.93 15.27
N ASP A 249 -7.95 -3.19 15.55
CA ASP A 249 -7.00 -3.50 16.60
C ASP A 249 -5.65 -2.83 16.31
N LYS A 250 -5.01 -2.32 17.37
CA LYS A 250 -3.83 -1.45 17.24
C LYS A 250 -2.58 -2.21 16.78
N ASP A 251 -2.55 -3.53 16.95
CA ASP A 251 -1.42 -4.39 16.64
C ASP A 251 -1.75 -5.46 15.58
N ALA A 252 -3.04 -5.75 15.34
CA ALA A 252 -3.47 -6.77 14.38
C ALA A 252 -3.92 -6.21 13.00
N PHE A 253 -3.80 -4.90 12.78
CA PHE A 253 -4.08 -4.26 11.50
C PHE A 253 -3.03 -3.22 11.18
N ALA A 254 -2.72 -3.06 9.89
CA ALA A 254 -1.78 -2.06 9.42
C ALA A 254 -2.30 -1.31 8.19
N ALA A 255 -2.12 0.01 8.22
CA ALA A 255 -2.56 0.94 7.20
C ALA A 255 -1.48 1.98 6.91
N SER A 256 -1.68 2.75 5.84
CA SER A 256 -0.77 3.81 5.44
C SER A 256 -0.87 5.02 6.38
N VAL A 257 0.18 5.84 6.40
CA VAL A 257 0.21 7.11 7.12
C VAL A 257 0.47 8.25 6.15
N ARG A 258 -0.20 9.39 6.37
CA ARG A 258 0.07 10.65 5.69
C ARG A 258 0.23 11.75 6.72
N CYS A 259 1.47 12.12 6.98
CA CYS A 259 1.78 13.15 7.96
C CYS A 259 1.30 14.53 7.51
N VAL A 260 0.89 15.34 8.47
CA VAL A 260 0.43 16.73 8.28
C VAL A 260 1.17 17.68 9.22
N ARG A 261 1.07 18.99 8.96
CA ARG A 261 1.51 20.06 9.85
C ARG A 261 0.76 21.36 9.63
#